data_AF-A0A1F7F8J1-F1
#
_entry.id   AF-A0A1F7F8J1-F1
#
_cell.length_a   1.000
_cell.length_b   1.000
_cell.length_c   1.000
_cell.angle_alpha   90.00
_cell.angle_beta   90.00
_cell.angle_gamma   90.00
#
_symmetry.space_group_name_H-M   'P 1'
#
loop_
_entity.id
_entity.type
_entity.pdbx_description
1 polymer ?
#
loop_
_entity_poly.entity_id
_entity_poly.type
_entity_poly.pdbx_seq_one_letter_code
_entity_poly.pdbx_strand_id
1 'polypeptide(L)'
;MTVKLFKIFKPDPKKGVFRRYPDKECDYSGQPYMIDEFGGTKWIPENQKAFADNSWGNGDGLETVQEFYDRLEGLVRTILGFKHICGFCYKQLTDVEQEENGIYNYNRSEKFDMKRIAGIFNSLKTEEVGQGMFLKKGVDKSNLEMEKVLC
;
A
#
# COMPACT_ATOMS: atom_id res chain seq x y z
N MET A 1 6.25 -3.11 -7.81
CA MET A 1 4.92 -2.98 -7.17
C MET A 1 4.14 -1.73 -7.65
N THR A 2 4.68 -0.52 -7.51
CA THR A 2 4.06 0.79 -7.83
C THR A 2 3.42 0.90 -9.23
N VAL A 3 4.08 0.38 -10.27
CA VAL A 3 3.61 0.47 -11.67
C VAL A 3 2.30 -0.29 -11.90
N LYS A 4 2.10 -1.42 -11.21
CA LYS A 4 0.89 -2.24 -11.36
C LYS A 4 -0.29 -1.57 -10.65
N LEU A 5 -0.08 -1.11 -9.42
CA LEU A 5 -1.10 -0.38 -8.66
C LEU A 5 -1.55 0.89 -9.38
N PHE A 6 -0.61 1.63 -9.96
CA PHE A 6 -0.92 2.79 -10.79
C PHE A 6 -1.82 2.43 -11.99
N LYS A 7 -1.59 1.29 -12.65
CA LYS A 7 -2.45 0.86 -13.77
C LYS A 7 -3.86 0.50 -13.31
N ILE A 8 -4.01 -0.08 -12.13
CA ILE A 8 -5.31 -0.44 -11.57
C ILE A 8 -6.12 0.82 -11.25
N PHE A 9 -5.52 1.78 -10.55
CA PHE A 9 -6.23 2.98 -10.11
C PHE A 9 -6.36 4.06 -11.18
N LYS A 10 -5.64 3.97 -12.30
CA LYS A 10 -5.84 4.90 -13.41
C LYS A 10 -7.24 4.67 -14.00
N PRO A 11 -8.14 5.67 -13.97
CA PRO A 11 -9.47 5.50 -14.56
C PRO A 11 -9.35 5.20 -16.06
N ASP A 12 -10.11 4.22 -16.51
CA ASP A 12 -10.24 3.89 -17.91
C ASP A 12 -11.23 4.87 -18.57
N PRO A 13 -10.95 5.41 -19.77
CA PRO A 13 -11.83 6.36 -20.43
C PRO A 13 -13.25 5.84 -20.72
N LYS A 14 -13.43 4.52 -20.83
CA LYS A 14 -14.72 3.88 -21.11
C LYS A 14 -15.34 3.25 -19.87
N LYS A 15 -14.53 2.62 -19.03
CA LYS A 15 -15.02 1.86 -17.85
C LYS A 15 -15.03 2.69 -16.55
N GLY A 16 -14.38 3.84 -16.53
CA GLY A 16 -14.27 4.68 -15.34
C GLY A 16 -13.25 4.15 -14.33
N VAL A 17 -13.51 4.38 -13.05
CA VAL A 17 -12.67 3.91 -11.94
C VAL A 17 -12.67 2.38 -11.85
N PHE A 18 -11.67 1.81 -11.18
CA PHE A 18 -11.64 0.37 -10.92
C PHE A 18 -12.85 -0.04 -10.06
N ARG A 19 -13.50 -1.12 -10.46
CA ARG A 19 -14.63 -1.76 -9.79
C ARG A 19 -14.40 -3.25 -9.87
N ARG A 20 -14.46 -3.96 -8.75
CA ARG A 20 -14.08 -5.38 -8.70
C ARG A 20 -15.14 -6.26 -9.36
N TYR A 21 -16.40 -5.95 -9.07
CA TYR A 21 -17.56 -6.65 -9.63
C TYR A 21 -18.58 -5.63 -10.17
N PRO A 22 -18.31 -4.99 -11.34
CA PRO A 22 -19.17 -3.95 -11.88
C PRO A 22 -20.64 -4.37 -12.03
N ASP A 23 -20.88 -5.64 -12.36
CA ASP A 23 -22.24 -6.19 -12.54
C ASP A 23 -23.01 -6.39 -11.22
N LYS A 24 -22.32 -6.32 -10.08
CA LYS A 24 -22.89 -6.51 -8.73
C LYS A 24 -22.85 -5.25 -7.87
N GLU A 25 -22.32 -4.16 -8.41
CA GLU A 25 -22.09 -2.90 -7.71
C GLU A 25 -22.97 -1.80 -8.33
N CYS A 26 -23.25 -0.72 -7.59
CA CYS A 26 -23.87 0.47 -8.17
C CYS A 26 -22.89 1.24 -9.08
N ASP A 27 -23.42 1.93 -10.08
CA ASP A 27 -22.58 2.71 -10.99
C ASP A 27 -21.87 3.87 -10.29
N TYR A 28 -20.59 4.02 -10.63
CA TYR A 28 -19.79 5.14 -10.16
C TYR A 28 -20.16 6.41 -10.93
N SER A 29 -20.70 7.40 -10.21
CA SER A 29 -21.10 8.70 -10.72
C SER A 29 -20.38 9.87 -10.04
N GLY A 30 -19.19 9.62 -9.48
CA GLY A 30 -18.35 10.64 -8.85
C GLY A 30 -18.40 10.66 -7.33
N GLN A 31 -18.86 9.58 -6.69
CA GLN A 31 -18.79 9.40 -5.25
C GLN A 31 -17.33 9.43 -4.76
N PRO A 32 -17.08 9.71 -3.47
CA PRO A 32 -15.76 9.51 -2.87
C PRO A 32 -15.25 8.09 -3.12
N TYR A 33 -14.04 7.98 -3.65
CA TYR A 33 -13.38 6.69 -3.89
C TYR A 33 -12.27 6.51 -2.86
N MET A 34 -12.36 5.48 -2.02
CA MET A 34 -11.40 5.21 -0.95
C MET A 34 -10.82 3.81 -1.13
N ILE A 35 -9.53 3.67 -0.79
CA ILE A 35 -8.93 2.35 -0.65
C ILE A 35 -9.15 1.90 0.79
N ASP A 36 -10.16 1.07 1.01
CA ASP A 36 -10.54 0.59 2.34
C ASP A 36 -9.51 -0.37 2.95
N GLU A 37 -8.71 -1.03 2.11
CA GLU A 37 -7.62 -1.88 2.57
C GLU A 37 -6.41 -1.82 1.61
N PHE A 38 -5.23 -1.56 2.17
CA PHE A 38 -3.96 -1.79 1.49
C PHE A 38 -2.84 -2.05 2.51
N GLY A 39 -1.71 -2.54 2.01
CA GLY A 39 -0.53 -2.83 2.82
C GLY A 39 -0.33 -4.33 2.95
N GLY A 40 -0.21 -4.81 4.18
CA GLY A 40 -0.07 -6.22 4.49
C GLY A 40 1.28 -6.84 4.11
N THR A 41 2.34 -6.05 3.89
CA THR A 41 3.68 -6.59 3.66
C THR A 41 4.21 -7.27 4.91
N LYS A 42 4.54 -8.57 4.81
CA LYS A 42 5.17 -9.31 5.91
C LYS A 42 6.57 -8.75 6.18
N TRP A 43 6.87 -8.51 7.45
CA TRP A 43 8.22 -8.23 7.91
C TRP A 43 8.38 -8.82 9.30
N ILE A 44 9.47 -9.55 9.55
CA ILE A 44 9.82 -10.02 10.89
C ILE A 44 11.24 -9.51 11.14
N PRO A 45 11.47 -8.67 12.17
CA PRO A 45 12.82 -8.21 12.50
C PRO A 45 13.78 -9.40 12.68
N GLU A 46 15.03 -9.27 12.20
CA GLU A 46 16.03 -10.36 12.25
C GLU A 46 16.28 -10.91 13.66
N ASN A 47 16.09 -10.08 14.68
CA ASN A 47 16.26 -10.44 16.08
C ASN A 47 14.98 -11.02 16.73
N GLN A 48 13.93 -11.28 15.95
CA GLN A 48 12.67 -11.83 16.40
C GLN A 48 12.35 -13.12 15.61
N LYS A 49 11.52 -13.96 16.21
CA LYS A 49 10.95 -15.12 15.52
C LYS A 49 9.51 -14.82 15.15
N ALA A 50 9.02 -15.51 14.12
CA ALA A 50 7.61 -15.55 13.82
C ALA A 50 6.79 -15.94 15.05
N PHE A 51 5.66 -15.29 15.27
CA PHE A 51 4.67 -15.66 16.29
C PHE A 51 3.96 -16.98 15.97
N ALA A 52 3.93 -17.38 14.69
CA ALA A 52 3.36 -18.63 14.22
C ALA A 52 4.28 -19.34 13.23
N ASP A 53 4.38 -20.66 13.32
CA ASP A 53 5.20 -21.49 12.42
C ASP A 53 4.74 -21.41 10.96
N ASN A 54 3.46 -21.10 10.74
CA ASN A 54 2.83 -20.94 9.43
C ASN A 54 2.52 -19.47 9.08
N SER A 55 3.31 -18.52 9.58
CA SER A 55 3.00 -17.10 9.39
C SER A 55 3.11 -16.64 7.94
N TRP A 56 2.26 -15.68 7.57
CA TRP A 56 2.13 -15.17 6.20
C TRP A 56 1.92 -13.65 6.16
N GLY A 57 2.08 -13.11 4.95
CA GLY A 57 1.68 -11.76 4.58
C GLY A 57 1.79 -11.60 3.06
N ASN A 58 1.62 -10.37 2.61
CA ASN A 58 1.40 -10.04 1.21
C ASN A 58 2.69 -9.65 0.48
N GLY A 59 2.82 -10.14 -0.75
CA GLY A 59 3.96 -9.87 -1.60
C GLY A 59 5.20 -10.69 -1.24
N ASP A 60 6.30 -10.35 -1.90
CA ASP A 60 7.55 -11.08 -1.77
C ASP A 60 8.26 -10.74 -0.47
N GLY A 61 9.01 -11.73 0.04
CA GLY A 61 9.88 -11.55 1.19
C GLY A 61 10.83 -10.38 0.98
N LEU A 62 11.05 -9.62 2.04
CA LEU A 62 11.97 -8.50 2.06
C LEU A 62 13.29 -8.95 2.69
N GLU A 63 14.39 -8.46 2.16
CA GLU A 63 15.73 -8.72 2.71
C GLU A 63 16.09 -7.70 3.79
N THR A 64 15.56 -6.48 3.70
CA THR A 64 15.88 -5.40 4.65
C THR A 64 14.65 -4.60 5.06
N VAL A 65 14.72 -3.99 6.25
CA VAL A 65 13.68 -3.08 6.74
C VAL A 65 13.55 -1.84 5.83
N GLN A 66 14.61 -1.45 5.13
CA GLN A 66 14.57 -0.35 4.18
C GLN A 66 13.63 -0.64 3.01
N GLU A 67 13.63 -1.89 2.50
CA GLU A 67 12.71 -2.29 1.43
C GLU A 67 11.24 -2.22 1.87
N PHE A 68 10.94 -2.48 3.15
CA PHE A 68 9.61 -2.29 3.69
C PHE A 68 9.18 -0.82 3.58
N TYR A 69 10.04 0.10 4.01
CA TYR A 69 9.75 1.53 3.93
C TYR A 69 9.59 2.00 2.49
N ASP A 70 10.48 1.60 1.58
CA ASP A 70 10.43 1.98 0.17
C ASP A 70 9.14 1.46 -0.48
N ARG A 71 8.73 0.25 -0.12
CA ARG A 71 7.47 -0.36 -0.57
C ARG A 71 6.27 0.43 -0.03
N LEU A 72 6.22 0.71 1.27
CA LEU A 72 5.13 1.46 1.91
C LEU A 72 5.01 2.87 1.31
N GLU A 73 6.13 3.59 1.18
CA GLU A 73 6.17 4.91 0.57
C GLU A 73 5.70 4.87 -0.88
N GLY A 74 6.16 3.88 -1.66
CA GLY A 74 5.73 3.69 -3.04
C GLY A 74 4.23 3.44 -3.18
N LEU A 75 3.62 2.68 -2.25
CA LEU A 75 2.17 2.45 -2.22
C LEU A 75 1.41 3.73 -1.88
N VAL A 76 1.76 4.39 -0.77
CA VAL A 76 1.09 5.62 -0.32
C VAL A 76 1.21 6.74 -1.37
N ARG A 77 2.39 6.94 -1.93
CA ARG A 77 2.62 7.93 -3.01
C ARG A 77 1.79 7.63 -4.26
N THR A 78 1.59 6.36 -4.60
CA THR A 78 0.76 5.98 -5.75
C THR A 78 -0.70 6.32 -5.49
N ILE A 79 -1.21 5.96 -4.32
CA ILE A 79 -2.61 6.21 -3.92
C ILE A 79 -2.87 7.72 -3.89
N LEU A 80 -2.04 8.48 -3.19
CA LEU A 80 -2.14 9.95 -3.10
C LEU A 80 -1.89 10.64 -4.45
N GLY A 81 -1.31 9.95 -5.44
CA GLY A 81 -1.09 10.45 -6.79
C GLY A 81 -2.40 10.72 -7.56
N PHE A 82 -3.49 10.02 -7.23
CA PHE A 82 -4.75 10.10 -7.96
C PHE A 82 -5.74 11.07 -7.32
N LYS A 83 -6.20 12.08 -8.08
CA LYS A 83 -7.15 13.10 -7.58
C LYS A 83 -8.53 12.55 -7.18
N HIS A 84 -8.96 11.44 -7.77
CA HIS A 84 -10.27 10.85 -7.48
C HIS A 84 -10.27 9.97 -6.23
N ILE A 85 -9.09 9.58 -5.73
CA ILE A 85 -8.96 8.82 -4.49
C ILE A 85 -8.91 9.80 -3.32
N CYS A 86 -9.89 9.73 -2.43
CA CYS A 86 -10.03 10.67 -1.32
C CYS A 86 -9.33 10.22 -0.03
N GLY A 87 -8.87 8.97 0.03
CA GLY A 87 -8.19 8.45 1.21
C GLY A 87 -7.87 6.96 1.12
N PHE A 88 -7.28 6.46 2.19
CA PHE A 88 -6.94 5.06 2.35
C PHE A 88 -7.07 4.62 3.81
N CYS A 89 -7.17 3.31 4.03
CA CYS A 89 -7.04 2.67 5.33
C CYS A 89 -5.93 1.61 5.27
N TYR A 90 -4.90 1.77 6.09
CA TYR A 90 -3.77 0.84 6.15
C TYR A 90 -4.16 -0.37 7.01
N LYS A 91 -4.05 -1.55 6.42
CA LYS A 91 -4.19 -2.84 7.08
C LYS A 91 -2.78 -3.41 7.32
N GLN A 92 -2.37 -3.74 8.55
CA GLN A 92 -3.08 -3.61 9.83
C GLN A 92 -2.20 -2.97 10.90
N LEU A 93 -2.81 -2.58 12.02
CA LEU A 93 -2.11 -1.92 13.12
C LEU A 93 -1.09 -2.86 13.77
N THR A 94 -1.51 -4.07 14.16
CA THR A 94 -0.67 -5.06 14.85
C THR A 94 -0.62 -6.35 14.07
N ASP A 95 0.44 -7.14 14.26
CA ASP A 95 0.40 -8.55 13.87
C ASP A 95 -0.76 -9.26 14.60
N VAL A 96 -1.42 -10.20 13.91
CA VAL A 96 -2.54 -10.98 14.45
C VAL A 96 -2.37 -12.45 14.06
N GLU A 97 -2.16 -13.31 15.05
CA GLU A 97 -2.00 -14.75 14.87
C GLU A 97 -0.96 -15.10 13.79
N GLN A 98 -1.38 -15.67 12.66
CA GLN A 98 -0.48 -16.02 11.55
C GLN A 98 -0.21 -14.83 10.62
N GLU A 99 -0.98 -13.74 10.70
CA GLU A 99 -0.81 -12.53 9.92
C GLU A 99 0.22 -11.59 10.55
N GLU A 100 1.47 -11.72 10.13
CA GLU A 100 2.59 -10.93 10.66
C GLU A 100 2.94 -9.73 9.77
N ASN A 101 1.92 -8.97 9.39
CA ASN A 101 2.00 -7.83 8.49
C ASN A 101 1.56 -6.49 9.11
N GLY A 102 1.48 -6.43 10.44
CA GLY A 102 1.19 -5.21 11.18
C GLY A 102 2.38 -4.23 11.21
N ILE A 103 2.09 -2.95 11.45
CA ILE A 103 3.12 -1.92 11.74
C ILE A 103 3.58 -1.93 13.21
N TYR A 104 2.90 -2.68 14.06
CA TYR A 104 3.31 -3.04 15.42
C TYR A 104 3.39 -4.57 15.55
N ASN A 105 4.19 -5.03 16.49
CA ASN A 105 4.25 -6.45 16.82
C ASN A 105 2.93 -6.90 17.48
N TYR A 106 2.74 -8.22 17.64
CA TYR A 106 1.55 -8.81 18.27
C TYR A 106 1.26 -8.22 19.67
N ASN A 107 2.31 -7.95 20.45
CA ASN A 107 2.22 -7.34 21.79
C ASN A 107 2.10 -5.80 21.78
N ARG A 108 1.84 -5.18 20.63
CA ARG A 108 1.77 -3.72 20.41
C ARG A 108 3.09 -2.96 20.63
N SER A 109 4.21 -3.66 20.77
CA SER A 109 5.53 -3.00 20.74
C SER A 109 5.88 -2.50 19.34
N GLU A 110 6.72 -1.47 19.29
CA GLU A 110 7.17 -0.89 18.02
C GLU A 110 7.91 -1.94 17.18
N LYS A 111 7.54 -2.03 15.91
CA LYS A 111 8.16 -2.93 14.92
C LYS A 111 9.05 -2.17 13.93
N PHE A 112 8.76 -0.89 13.77
CA PHE A 112 9.41 0.03 12.87
C PHE A 112 9.68 1.36 13.60
N ASP A 113 10.52 2.22 13.02
CA ASP A 113 10.53 3.64 13.36
C ASP A 113 9.15 4.26 13.06
N MET A 114 8.36 4.47 14.10
CA MET A 114 7.00 4.99 13.97
C MET A 114 6.94 6.46 13.57
N LYS A 115 8.00 7.24 13.78
CA LYS A 115 8.09 8.60 13.24
C LYS A 115 8.20 8.55 11.72
N ARG A 116 8.98 7.61 11.19
CA ARG A 116 9.09 7.39 9.75
C ARG A 116 7.77 6.91 9.15
N ILE A 117 7.09 5.95 9.79
CA ILE A 117 5.77 5.48 9.36
C ILE A 117 4.76 6.64 9.33
N ALA A 118 4.70 7.44 10.40
CA ALA A 118 3.82 8.60 10.47
C ALA A 118 4.16 9.62 9.37
N GLY A 119 5.43 9.85 9.08
CA GLY A 119 5.88 10.70 7.98
C GLY A 119 5.40 10.21 6.61
N ILE A 120 5.44 8.89 6.36
CA ILE A 120 4.94 8.29 5.12
C ILE A 120 3.42 8.50 5.01
N PHE A 121 2.64 8.22 6.05
CA PHE A 121 1.18 8.41 6.00
C PHE A 121 0.76 9.88 5.90
N ASN A 122 1.53 10.79 6.49
CA ASN A 122 1.30 12.23 6.42
C ASN A 122 1.95 12.91 5.21
N SER A 123 2.46 12.15 4.23
CA SER A 123 3.12 12.68 3.01
C SER A 123 2.17 13.44 2.06
N LEU A 124 1.03 13.92 2.55
CA LEU A 124 0.07 14.72 1.80
C LEU A 124 0.75 15.91 1.12
N LYS A 125 0.32 16.11 -0.12
CA LYS A 125 0.81 17.14 -1.04
C LYS A 125 0.71 18.51 -0.38
N THR A 126 1.85 19.17 -0.22
CA THR A 126 1.91 20.61 -0.48
C THR A 126 1.55 20.76 -1.96
N GLU A 127 0.29 21.08 -2.28
CA GLU A 127 -0.01 21.54 -3.63
C GLU A 127 0.65 22.92 -3.82
N GLU A 128 1.77 22.95 -4.54
CA GLU A 128 2.06 24.07 -5.42
C GLU A 128 0.93 24.12 -6.46
N VAL A 129 0.14 25.20 -6.39
CA VAL A 129 -0.71 25.65 -7.48
C VAL A 129 0.22 26.09 -8.62
N GLY A 130 0.54 25.19 -9.55
CA GLY A 130 1.26 25.58 -10.76
C GLY A 130 2.03 24.46 -11.46
N GLN A 131 1.48 24.00 -12.59
CA GLN A 131 2.20 23.49 -13.76
C GLN A 131 3.45 22.60 -13.54
N GLY A 132 3.24 21.29 -13.62
CA GLY A 132 4.19 20.34 -14.22
C GLY A 132 5.40 19.94 -13.36
N MET A 133 5.38 18.73 -12.79
CA MET A 133 6.62 18.09 -12.38
C MET A 133 6.66 16.62 -12.80
N PHE A 134 7.60 16.35 -13.71
CA PHE A 134 7.94 15.05 -14.27
C PHE A 134 8.49 14.10 -13.20
N LEU A 135 8.02 12.86 -13.26
CA LEU A 135 8.59 11.68 -12.58
C LEU A 135 10.10 11.60 -12.84
N LYS A 136 10.92 11.59 -11.78
CA LYS A 136 12.33 11.18 -11.88
C LYS A 136 12.57 9.80 -11.24
N LYS A 137 13.03 8.92 -12.13
CA LYS A 137 13.92 7.75 -11.99
C LYS A 137 13.47 6.51 -11.21
N GLY A 138 13.24 5.46 -12.00
CA GLY A 138 14.06 4.25 -11.96
C GLY A 138 13.75 3.25 -10.85
N VAL A 139 12.76 2.38 -11.09
CA VAL A 139 12.67 1.09 -10.39
C VAL A 139 12.56 0.00 -11.45
N ASP A 140 13.46 -0.97 -11.32
CA ASP A 140 13.62 -2.14 -12.16
C ASP A 140 12.29 -2.95 -12.26
N LYS A 141 12.06 -3.56 -13.43
CA LYS A 141 10.74 -3.93 -13.96
C LYS A 141 10.49 -5.44 -14.07
N SER A 142 11.28 -6.30 -13.43
CA SER A 142 11.06 -7.75 -13.54
C SER A 142 10.44 -8.35 -12.28
N ASN A 143 9.26 -8.96 -12.50
CA ASN A 143 8.62 -10.03 -11.75
C ASN A 143 7.79 -9.70 -10.50
N LEU A 144 6.86 -10.64 -10.26
CA LEU A 144 6.15 -10.98 -9.01
C LEU A 144 4.63 -10.69 -8.97
N GLU A 145 3.92 -11.68 -8.42
CA GLU A 145 2.54 -12.11 -8.68
C GLU A 145 1.44 -11.23 -8.07
N MET A 146 0.20 -11.46 -8.53
CA MET A 146 -0.89 -10.48 -8.61
C MET A 146 -2.03 -10.63 -7.59
N GLU A 147 -1.95 -11.51 -6.61
CA GLU A 147 -3.16 -11.90 -5.85
C GLU A 147 -3.21 -11.47 -4.37
N LYS A 148 -2.24 -10.73 -3.84
CA LYS A 148 -2.17 -10.51 -2.38
C LYS A 148 -2.21 -9.06 -1.90
N VAL A 149 -2.27 -8.04 -2.76
CA VAL A 149 -2.04 -6.63 -2.31
C VAL A 149 -3.31 -5.83 -2.05
N LEU A 150 -4.41 -6.19 -2.69
CA LEU A 150 -5.74 -5.72 -2.34
C LEU A 150 -6.54 -6.97 -2.01
N CYS A 151 -7.07 -7.05 -0.78
CA CYS A 151 -8.00 -8.09 -0.41
C CYS A 151 -9.25 -8.03 -1.28
#